data_AF-A0A6N8Z1D7-F1
#
_entry.id   AF-A0A6N8Z1D7-F1
#
_cell.length_a   1.000
_cell.length_b   1.000
_cell.length_c   1.000
_cell.angle_alpha   90.00
_cell.angle_beta   90.00
_cell.angle_gamma   90.00
#
_symmetry.space_group_name_H-M   'P 1'
#
loop_
_entity.id
_entity.type
_entity.pdbx_description
1 polymer ?
#
loop_
_entity_poly.entity_id
_entity_poly.type
_entity_poly.pdbx_seq_one_letter_code
_entity_poly.pdbx_strand_id
1 'polypeptide(L)'
;MASYSEWNEAISRFLIDGAPEGEAIYLSLDEDALIEIAAEWLSEDQLSNPVLDFEAAVREACVSRGRVILPGTRPTSPEGPPPCLAFLGAMVLAAHRMSPEGGISEINYFTRLREILGLTEESGRPPGMSPPAPEEPLWVALNQWVAGNELRPSAERGPEGPTKYTNYPLSQSLLREGDKGKLEGEFKRFEGQLGRNSDRERIGGWFFNRANDFSTRHIRNLANEATADRYEALVDAVYRVYIDVAWERPGFDGTRTHRAQWLTAGLYREFDPLSGQIAYLLFPRHPAKELRGTLEIDHDGNLESLRSSRDGQYYPLWPVNPAGEQTYQVTGDPWVTELRIPSRRFWVLTRDPLDETAGNFASRGSPRLGETFLLLCRMELEDQISILRDEGLLDWAGDPVEVRSHEGWFEYRECLVLSANWDGVIFQIPELFEELRPRVRASISLQGGLKTDRRDSWLEGYLPSIFVTSFDQTCRVRATNVLHPEDEPVLDDTISANSSIALPLLAAGNYAIEVDSGRGGTSDRRHLRVVSWDAVQPGAPSETYGTPFKNYFLQGGLLAANSNEEA
;
A
#
# COMPACT_ATOMS: atom_id res chain seq x y z
N MET A 1 2.73 -25.47 -21.34
CA MET A 1 1.59 -24.57 -21.13
C MET A 1 1.03 -24.85 -19.77
N ALA A 2 0.93 -23.84 -18.92
CA ALA A 2 0.36 -24.02 -17.60
C ALA A 2 -1.17 -24.07 -17.70
N SER A 3 -1.77 -24.89 -16.86
CA SER A 3 -3.22 -25.03 -16.74
C SER A 3 -3.85 -23.81 -16.04
N TYR A 4 -5.17 -23.67 -16.19
CA TYR A 4 -5.92 -22.64 -15.48
C TYR A 4 -5.75 -22.70 -13.96
N SER A 5 -5.70 -23.91 -13.38
CA SER A 5 -5.51 -24.10 -11.93
C SER A 5 -4.12 -23.68 -11.47
N GLU A 6 -3.08 -23.97 -12.26
CA GLU A 6 -1.70 -23.55 -11.96
C GLU A 6 -1.58 -22.02 -11.98
N TRP A 7 -2.18 -21.36 -12.99
CA TRP A 7 -2.26 -19.90 -13.02
C TRP A 7 -3.07 -19.33 -11.85
N ASN A 8 -4.20 -19.95 -11.49
CA ASN A 8 -5.01 -19.49 -10.36
C ASN A 8 -4.26 -19.59 -9.02
N GLU A 9 -3.50 -20.66 -8.81
CA GLU A 9 -2.66 -20.85 -7.63
C GLU A 9 -1.48 -19.86 -7.62
N ALA A 10 -0.77 -19.72 -8.73
CA ALA A 10 0.34 -18.78 -8.85
C ALA A 10 -0.10 -17.33 -8.61
N ILE A 11 -1.25 -16.93 -9.18
CA ILE A 11 -1.85 -15.61 -8.91
C ILE A 11 -2.24 -15.48 -7.43
N SER A 12 -2.78 -16.53 -6.80
CA SER A 12 -3.16 -16.44 -5.39
C SER A 12 -1.97 -16.17 -4.48
N ARG A 13 -0.86 -16.88 -4.71
CA ARG A 13 0.39 -16.71 -3.99
C ARG A 13 0.95 -15.31 -4.19
N PHE A 14 1.02 -14.87 -5.44
CA PHE A 14 1.43 -13.51 -5.78
C PHE A 14 0.67 -12.39 -5.06
N LEU A 15 -0.59 -12.62 -4.66
CA LEU A 15 -1.41 -11.62 -3.98
C LEU A 15 -1.24 -11.59 -2.46
N ILE A 16 -0.88 -12.72 -1.84
CA ILE A 16 -0.90 -12.87 -0.37
C ILE A 16 0.49 -13.11 0.21
N ASP A 17 1.37 -13.77 -0.54
CA ASP A 17 2.72 -14.11 -0.11
C ASP A 17 3.50 -12.79 0.04
N GLY A 18 4.00 -12.55 1.26
CA GLY A 18 4.76 -11.35 1.64
C GLY A 18 3.94 -10.07 1.82
N ALA A 19 2.61 -10.11 1.71
CA ALA A 19 1.77 -8.95 1.95
C ALA A 19 1.61 -8.67 3.46
N PRO A 20 2.01 -7.48 3.97
CA PRO A 20 1.77 -7.12 5.36
C PRO A 20 0.31 -7.19 5.78
N GLU A 21 0.08 -7.61 7.03
CA GLU A 21 -1.25 -7.56 7.65
C GLU A 21 -1.88 -6.16 7.52
N GLY A 22 -3.15 -6.14 7.12
CA GLY A 22 -3.94 -4.93 6.90
C GLY A 22 -3.65 -4.15 5.61
N GLU A 23 -2.72 -4.59 4.77
CA GLU A 23 -2.44 -3.92 3.49
C GLU A 23 -3.59 -4.07 2.48
N ALA A 24 -3.82 -3.03 1.67
CA ALA A 24 -4.78 -3.10 0.57
C ALA A 24 -4.23 -3.96 -0.57
N ILE A 25 -4.91 -5.06 -0.90
CA ILE A 25 -4.51 -5.92 -2.00
C ILE A 25 -5.23 -5.52 -3.27
N TYR A 26 -4.44 -5.17 -4.29
CA TYR A 26 -4.91 -4.93 -5.65
C TYR A 26 -4.51 -6.10 -6.53
N LEU A 27 -5.46 -6.66 -7.29
CA LEU A 27 -5.17 -7.75 -8.21
C LEU A 27 -4.12 -7.33 -9.26
N SER A 28 -4.19 -6.09 -9.76
CA SER A 28 -3.21 -5.40 -10.62
C SER A 28 -2.43 -6.27 -11.59
N LEU A 29 -3.13 -7.18 -12.28
CA LEU A 29 -2.55 -8.10 -13.26
C LEU A 29 -2.37 -7.41 -14.61
N ASP A 30 -1.11 -7.06 -14.90
CA ASP A 30 -0.64 -6.61 -16.19
C ASP A 30 0.34 -7.62 -16.81
N GLU A 31 0.89 -7.30 -17.98
CA GLU A 31 1.81 -8.21 -18.69
C GLU A 31 3.09 -8.46 -17.90
N ASP A 32 3.63 -7.44 -17.22
CA ASP A 32 4.84 -7.55 -16.42
C ASP A 32 4.59 -8.44 -15.19
N ALA A 33 3.43 -8.28 -14.53
CA ALA A 33 3.02 -9.13 -13.42
C ALA A 33 2.85 -10.59 -13.85
N LEU A 34 2.26 -10.86 -15.02
CA LEU A 34 2.15 -12.23 -15.54
C LEU A 34 3.51 -12.87 -15.84
N ILE A 35 4.47 -12.09 -16.33
CA ILE A 35 5.84 -12.55 -16.57
C ILE A 35 6.53 -12.89 -15.24
N GLU A 36 6.39 -12.03 -14.22
CA GLU A 36 6.93 -12.26 -12.88
C GLU A 36 6.31 -13.51 -12.23
N ILE A 37 4.98 -13.64 -12.30
CA ILE A 37 4.25 -14.80 -11.75
C ILE A 37 4.73 -16.09 -12.41
N ALA A 38 4.86 -16.08 -13.74
CA ALA A 38 5.36 -17.24 -14.46
C ALA A 38 6.79 -17.58 -14.09
N ALA A 39 7.67 -16.59 -13.96
CA ALA A 39 9.05 -16.83 -13.59
C ALA A 39 9.18 -17.43 -12.18
N GLU A 40 8.29 -17.05 -11.25
CA GLU A 40 8.35 -17.43 -9.84
C GLU A 40 7.73 -18.79 -9.56
N TRP A 41 6.49 -18.98 -10.01
CA TRP A 41 5.69 -20.12 -9.56
C TRP A 41 5.41 -21.13 -10.69
N LEU A 42 5.77 -20.82 -11.94
CA LEU A 42 5.59 -21.71 -13.08
C LEU A 42 6.96 -22.16 -13.61
N SER A 43 7.03 -23.38 -14.16
CA SER A 43 8.31 -23.92 -14.62
C SER A 43 8.79 -23.23 -15.91
N GLU A 44 10.00 -22.67 -15.91
CA GLU A 44 10.62 -21.96 -17.06
C GLU A 44 10.64 -22.81 -18.34
N ASP A 45 10.78 -24.14 -18.22
CA ASP A 45 10.82 -25.07 -19.36
C ASP A 45 9.49 -25.14 -20.15
N GLN A 46 8.41 -24.51 -19.66
CA GLN A 46 7.06 -24.69 -20.21
C GLN A 46 6.47 -23.47 -20.92
N LEU A 47 7.10 -22.29 -20.86
CA LEU A 47 6.49 -21.01 -21.25
C LEU A 47 7.37 -20.18 -22.18
N SER A 48 7.04 -20.15 -23.48
CA SER A 48 7.70 -19.26 -24.45
C SER A 48 7.16 -17.82 -24.39
N ASN A 49 5.93 -17.63 -23.92
CA ASN A 49 5.31 -16.33 -23.68
C ASN A 49 4.25 -16.47 -22.56
N PRO A 50 4.55 -16.04 -21.32
CA PRO A 50 3.64 -16.15 -20.18
C PRO A 50 2.25 -15.54 -20.40
N VAL A 51 2.18 -14.41 -21.09
CA VAL A 51 0.92 -13.70 -21.34
C VAL A 51 0.01 -14.51 -22.26
N LEU A 52 0.56 -15.01 -23.37
CA LEU A 52 -0.22 -15.85 -24.30
C LEU A 52 -0.63 -17.18 -23.67
N ASP A 53 0.23 -17.75 -22.82
CA ASP A 53 -0.07 -18.97 -22.08
C ASP A 53 -1.24 -18.75 -21.10
N PHE A 54 -1.18 -17.68 -20.30
CA PHE A 54 -2.26 -17.28 -19.41
C PHE A 54 -3.58 -17.07 -20.16
N GLU A 55 -3.57 -16.31 -21.26
CA GLU A 55 -4.76 -16.09 -22.09
C GLU A 55 -5.33 -17.42 -22.62
N ALA A 56 -4.47 -18.33 -23.07
CA ALA A 56 -4.90 -19.62 -23.58
C ALA A 56 -5.51 -20.50 -22.47
N ALA A 57 -4.90 -20.54 -21.29
CA ALA A 57 -5.41 -21.26 -20.12
C ALA A 57 -6.80 -20.74 -19.69
N VAL A 58 -6.98 -19.41 -19.67
CA VAL A 58 -8.29 -18.79 -19.38
C VAL A 58 -9.31 -19.11 -20.47
N ARG A 59 -8.94 -19.03 -21.76
CA ARG A 59 -9.82 -19.39 -22.87
C ARG A 59 -10.29 -20.83 -22.78
N GLU A 60 -9.37 -21.77 -22.55
CA GLU A 60 -9.65 -23.20 -22.47
C GLU A 60 -10.64 -23.52 -21.34
N ALA A 61 -10.45 -22.90 -20.16
CA ALA A 61 -11.29 -23.16 -18.99
C ALA A 61 -12.63 -22.40 -19.00
N CYS A 62 -12.64 -21.15 -19.49
CA CYS A 62 -13.75 -20.23 -19.30
C CYS A 62 -14.57 -19.97 -20.59
N VAL A 63 -14.21 -20.55 -21.74
CA VAL A 63 -14.95 -20.34 -23.00
C VAL A 63 -15.38 -21.68 -23.59
N SER A 64 -16.69 -21.85 -23.75
CA SER A 64 -17.28 -23.03 -24.40
C SER A 64 -18.32 -22.62 -25.43
N ARG A 65 -18.17 -23.11 -26.66
CA ARG A 65 -19.11 -22.85 -27.77
C ARG A 65 -19.36 -21.35 -28.00
N GLY A 66 -18.31 -20.53 -27.93
CA GLY A 66 -18.38 -19.07 -28.11
C GLY A 66 -19.06 -18.31 -26.97
N ARG A 67 -19.24 -18.94 -25.80
CA ARG A 67 -19.85 -18.34 -24.61
C ARG A 67 -18.92 -18.46 -23.42
N VAL A 68 -18.93 -17.45 -22.57
CA VAL A 68 -18.22 -17.45 -21.30
C VAL A 68 -18.94 -18.35 -20.31
N ILE A 69 -18.20 -19.26 -19.70
CA ILE A 69 -18.59 -20.10 -18.56
C ILE A 69 -17.84 -19.56 -17.36
N LEU A 70 -18.56 -18.99 -16.40
CA LEU A 70 -17.92 -18.42 -15.22
C LEU A 70 -17.43 -19.54 -14.29
N PRO A 71 -16.21 -19.42 -13.73
CA PRO A 71 -15.73 -20.31 -12.70
C PRO A 71 -16.61 -20.28 -11.44
N GLY A 72 -16.45 -21.28 -10.59
CA GLY A 72 -17.10 -21.28 -9.27
C GLY A 72 -16.53 -20.20 -8.34
N THR A 73 -17.28 -19.85 -7.30
CA THR A 73 -16.83 -18.95 -6.23
C THR A 73 -16.29 -19.68 -5.00
N ARG A 74 -16.67 -20.95 -4.83
CA ARG A 74 -16.31 -21.73 -3.64
C ARG A 74 -14.93 -22.36 -3.81
N PRO A 75 -14.00 -22.12 -2.88
CA PRO A 75 -12.71 -22.79 -2.91
C PRO A 75 -12.86 -24.29 -2.64
N THR A 76 -11.89 -25.07 -3.09
CA THR A 76 -11.86 -26.53 -2.89
C THR A 76 -11.57 -26.89 -1.43
N SER A 77 -10.90 -26.00 -0.70
CA SER A 77 -10.64 -26.07 0.74
C SER A 77 -11.15 -24.79 1.44
N PRO A 78 -11.49 -24.82 2.75
CA PRO A 78 -11.99 -23.64 3.47
C PRO A 78 -11.03 -22.43 3.45
N GLU A 79 -9.73 -22.69 3.38
CA GLU A 79 -8.66 -21.68 3.39
C GLU A 79 -8.11 -21.39 1.99
N GLY A 80 -8.53 -22.14 0.97
CA GLY A 80 -8.00 -22.02 -0.39
C GLY A 80 -8.47 -20.76 -1.11
N PRO A 81 -7.74 -20.32 -2.14
CA PRO A 81 -8.16 -19.22 -3.00
C PRO A 81 -9.44 -19.57 -3.77
N PRO A 82 -10.28 -18.58 -4.10
CA PRO A 82 -11.43 -18.82 -4.96
C PRO A 82 -10.94 -19.29 -6.34
N PRO A 83 -11.61 -20.25 -7.00
CA PRO A 83 -11.14 -20.81 -8.26
C PRO A 83 -11.43 -19.89 -9.45
N CYS A 84 -11.77 -18.62 -9.19
CA CYS A 84 -12.07 -17.61 -10.20
C CYS A 84 -10.96 -16.57 -10.36
N LEU A 85 -9.88 -16.60 -9.57
CA LEU A 85 -8.83 -15.58 -9.59
C LEU A 85 -8.20 -15.39 -10.98
N ALA A 86 -7.90 -16.48 -11.69
CA ALA A 86 -7.35 -16.36 -13.05
C ALA A 86 -8.35 -15.71 -14.03
N PHE A 87 -9.65 -15.94 -13.88
CA PHE A 87 -10.66 -15.25 -14.70
C PHE A 87 -10.79 -13.77 -14.32
N LEU A 88 -10.77 -13.44 -13.02
CA LEU A 88 -10.71 -12.05 -12.56
C LEU A 88 -9.44 -11.36 -13.06
N GLY A 89 -8.32 -12.07 -13.11
CA GLY A 89 -7.07 -11.60 -13.68
C GLY A 89 -7.18 -11.23 -15.15
N ALA A 90 -7.87 -12.05 -15.95
CA ALA A 90 -8.18 -11.72 -17.35
C ALA A 90 -9.06 -10.46 -17.47
N MET A 91 -10.01 -10.26 -16.54
CA MET A 91 -10.79 -9.02 -16.47
C MET A 91 -9.92 -7.80 -16.14
N VAL A 92 -8.97 -7.91 -15.22
CA VAL A 92 -8.04 -6.81 -14.88
C VAL A 92 -7.08 -6.53 -16.03
N LEU A 93 -6.52 -7.57 -16.67
CA LEU A 93 -5.68 -7.43 -17.85
C LEU A 93 -6.41 -6.72 -19.00
N ALA A 94 -7.71 -6.99 -19.18
CA ALA A 94 -8.55 -6.27 -20.13
C ALA A 94 -8.66 -4.78 -19.80
N ALA A 95 -8.83 -4.44 -18.52
CA ALA A 95 -8.85 -3.05 -18.05
C ALA A 95 -7.50 -2.35 -18.26
N HIS A 96 -6.39 -3.06 -18.02
CA HIS A 96 -5.04 -2.55 -18.25
C HIS A 96 -4.78 -2.20 -19.73
N ARG A 97 -5.25 -3.05 -20.67
CA ARG A 97 -5.11 -2.87 -22.14
C ARG A 97 -6.09 -1.86 -22.76
N MET A 98 -6.91 -1.18 -21.96
CA MET A 98 -7.84 -0.18 -22.47
C MET A 98 -7.09 0.99 -23.14
N SER A 99 -7.52 1.36 -24.35
CA SER A 99 -6.89 2.47 -25.10
C SER A 99 -7.02 3.82 -24.35
N PRO A 100 -5.98 4.68 -24.37
CA PRO A 100 -6.00 5.97 -23.70
C PRO A 100 -6.97 7.00 -24.32
N GLU A 101 -7.39 6.83 -25.57
CA GLU A 101 -8.21 7.83 -26.29
C GLU A 101 -9.72 7.66 -26.08
N GLY A 102 -10.19 6.48 -25.66
CA GLY A 102 -11.62 6.14 -25.61
C GLY A 102 -12.36 6.53 -24.33
N GLY A 103 -11.69 7.14 -23.34
CA GLY A 103 -12.24 7.32 -22.00
C GLY A 103 -12.55 5.98 -21.30
N ILE A 104 -13.26 6.04 -20.16
CA ILE A 104 -13.82 4.86 -19.49
C ILE A 104 -15.10 4.44 -20.21
N SER A 105 -14.96 3.87 -21.40
CA SER A 105 -16.08 3.31 -22.15
C SER A 105 -16.17 1.81 -21.89
N GLU A 106 -17.34 1.32 -21.49
CA GLU A 106 -17.62 -0.12 -21.38
C GLU A 106 -17.29 -0.86 -22.67
N ILE A 107 -17.49 -0.22 -23.82
CA ILE A 107 -17.20 -0.79 -25.14
C ILE A 107 -15.70 -1.04 -25.30
N ASN A 108 -14.85 -0.13 -24.83
CA ASN A 108 -13.40 -0.29 -24.88
C ASN A 108 -12.97 -1.46 -23.99
N TYR A 109 -13.48 -1.50 -22.76
CA TYR A 109 -13.22 -2.59 -21.81
C TYR A 109 -13.64 -3.96 -22.36
N PHE A 110 -14.89 -4.11 -22.80
CA PHE A 110 -15.38 -5.41 -23.27
C PHE A 110 -14.76 -5.84 -24.58
N THR A 111 -14.37 -4.91 -25.46
CA THR A 111 -13.57 -5.26 -26.65
C THR A 111 -12.26 -5.95 -26.24
N ARG A 112 -11.53 -5.41 -25.26
CA ARG A 112 -10.28 -6.03 -24.75
C ARG A 112 -10.52 -7.36 -24.06
N LEU A 113 -11.58 -7.47 -23.25
CA LEU A 113 -11.92 -8.73 -22.61
C LEU A 113 -12.25 -9.81 -23.65
N ARG A 114 -12.96 -9.45 -24.72
CA ARG A 114 -13.27 -10.37 -25.82
C ARG A 114 -12.02 -10.83 -26.57
N GLU A 115 -11.06 -9.94 -26.79
CA GLU A 115 -9.76 -10.30 -27.38
C GLU A 115 -9.03 -11.34 -26.51
N ILE A 116 -8.96 -11.10 -25.19
CA ILE A 116 -8.37 -12.04 -24.22
C ILE A 116 -9.13 -13.38 -24.22
N LEU A 117 -10.46 -13.36 -24.37
CA LEU A 117 -11.28 -14.58 -24.41
C LEU A 117 -11.40 -15.22 -25.82
N GLY A 118 -10.79 -14.64 -26.86
CA GLY A 118 -10.86 -15.17 -28.22
C GLY A 118 -12.23 -15.07 -28.90
N LEU A 119 -13.03 -14.06 -28.55
CA LEU A 119 -14.41 -13.86 -29.01
C LEU A 119 -14.51 -12.70 -30.03
N THR A 120 -14.26 -12.95 -31.31
CA THR A 120 -14.02 -11.89 -32.31
C THR A 120 -15.24 -11.32 -33.04
N GLU A 121 -16.43 -11.91 -32.92
CA GLU A 121 -17.53 -11.63 -33.86
C GLU A 121 -18.47 -10.46 -33.49
N GLU A 122 -18.39 -9.89 -32.27
CA GLU A 122 -19.35 -8.87 -31.80
C GLU A 122 -18.70 -7.83 -30.89
N SER A 123 -19.37 -6.68 -30.70
CA SER A 123 -18.97 -5.65 -29.74
C SER A 123 -19.76 -5.73 -28.43
N GLY A 124 -19.19 -5.18 -27.36
CA GLY A 124 -19.83 -5.15 -26.04
C GLY A 124 -19.66 -6.45 -25.24
N ARG A 125 -20.50 -6.63 -24.23
CA ARG A 125 -20.34 -7.66 -23.20
C ARG A 125 -20.31 -9.09 -23.78
N PRO A 126 -19.34 -9.94 -23.41
CA PRO A 126 -19.28 -11.33 -23.89
C PRO A 126 -20.57 -12.13 -23.63
N PRO A 127 -21.01 -12.99 -24.58
CA PRO A 127 -22.10 -13.93 -24.35
C PRO A 127 -21.79 -14.83 -23.15
N GLY A 128 -22.78 -15.05 -22.27
CA GLY A 128 -22.57 -15.76 -21.01
C GLY A 128 -22.28 -14.85 -19.80
N MET A 129 -21.94 -13.58 -20.06
CA MET A 129 -21.88 -12.54 -19.02
C MET A 129 -23.09 -11.59 -19.06
N SER A 130 -24.04 -11.77 -19.98
CA SER A 130 -25.26 -10.94 -20.11
C SER A 130 -26.21 -11.10 -18.87
N PRO A 131 -27.09 -10.12 -18.58
CA PRO A 131 -27.42 -9.43 -17.31
C PRO A 131 -27.73 -10.16 -15.96
N PRO A 132 -27.66 -9.40 -14.82
CA PRO A 132 -27.11 -8.05 -14.73
C PRO A 132 -25.59 -8.05 -14.48
N ALA A 133 -25.07 -9.04 -13.75
CA ALA A 133 -23.65 -9.24 -13.54
C ALA A 133 -23.35 -10.61 -12.92
N PRO A 134 -23.34 -11.69 -13.71
CA PRO A 134 -23.04 -13.01 -13.16
C PRO A 134 -21.60 -13.11 -12.62
N GLU A 135 -20.70 -12.20 -13.00
CA GLU A 135 -19.33 -12.12 -12.47
C GLU A 135 -19.20 -11.40 -11.12
N GLU A 136 -20.21 -10.66 -10.66
CA GLU A 136 -20.12 -9.94 -9.39
C GLU A 136 -19.86 -10.87 -8.18
N PRO A 137 -20.53 -12.03 -8.04
CA PRO A 137 -20.21 -12.98 -6.98
C PRO A 137 -18.74 -13.43 -6.95
N LEU A 138 -18.03 -13.38 -8.08
CA LEU A 138 -16.60 -13.69 -8.14
C LEU A 138 -15.76 -12.61 -7.44
N TRP A 139 -16.09 -11.34 -7.64
CA TRP A 139 -15.44 -10.22 -6.94
C TRP A 139 -15.73 -10.22 -5.45
N VAL A 140 -16.96 -10.56 -5.06
CA VAL A 140 -17.32 -10.72 -3.65
C VAL A 140 -16.52 -11.86 -3.01
N ALA A 141 -16.36 -12.99 -3.73
CA ALA A 141 -15.55 -14.12 -3.25
C ALA A 141 -14.06 -13.75 -3.10
N LEU A 142 -13.50 -12.97 -4.04
CA LEU A 142 -12.16 -12.40 -3.90
C LEU A 142 -12.05 -11.54 -2.64
N ASN A 143 -12.97 -10.60 -2.44
CA ASN A 143 -12.93 -9.71 -1.27
C ASN A 143 -13.05 -10.48 0.06
N GLN A 144 -13.91 -11.50 0.10
CA GLN A 144 -14.05 -12.39 1.26
C GLN A 144 -12.76 -13.16 1.54
N TRP A 145 -12.13 -13.70 0.51
CA TRP A 145 -10.87 -14.43 0.65
C TRP A 145 -9.72 -13.53 1.10
N VAL A 146 -9.56 -12.33 0.51
CA VAL A 146 -8.56 -11.34 0.94
C VAL A 146 -8.78 -10.95 2.39
N ALA A 147 -10.02 -10.63 2.78
CA ALA A 147 -10.36 -10.31 4.17
C ALA A 147 -10.13 -11.49 5.14
N GLY A 148 -10.33 -12.72 4.67
CA GLY A 148 -10.04 -13.95 5.43
C GLY A 148 -8.56 -14.17 5.71
N ASN A 149 -7.68 -13.67 4.83
CA ASN A 149 -6.23 -13.66 5.00
C ASN A 149 -5.72 -12.43 5.76
N GLU A 150 -6.61 -11.70 6.44
CA GLU A 150 -6.24 -10.54 7.27
C GLU A 150 -5.68 -9.35 6.46
N LEU A 151 -5.96 -9.38 5.16
CA LEU A 151 -5.61 -8.34 4.20
C LEU A 151 -6.85 -7.51 3.87
N ARG A 152 -6.65 -6.31 3.32
CA ARG A 152 -7.74 -5.39 3.02
C ARG A 152 -8.16 -5.51 1.56
N PRO A 153 -9.43 -5.85 1.28
CA PRO A 153 -9.92 -5.91 -0.10
C PRO A 153 -10.02 -4.52 -0.72
N SER A 154 -9.65 -4.40 -1.99
CA SER A 154 -9.69 -3.14 -2.75
C SER A 154 -10.67 -3.15 -3.94
N ALA A 155 -11.28 -4.30 -4.26
CA ALA A 155 -12.18 -4.41 -5.41
C ALA A 155 -13.53 -3.79 -5.11
N GLU A 156 -13.93 -2.80 -5.90
CA GLU A 156 -15.09 -1.95 -5.60
C GLU A 156 -16.11 -1.92 -6.74
N ARG A 157 -17.38 -2.05 -6.35
CA ARG A 157 -18.52 -1.78 -7.23
C ARG A 157 -18.59 -0.28 -7.52
N GLY A 158 -18.86 0.06 -8.77
CA GLY A 158 -19.06 1.45 -9.19
C GLY A 158 -20.44 1.98 -8.81
N PRO A 159 -20.67 3.30 -9.00
CA PRO A 159 -22.00 3.88 -8.82
C PRO A 159 -23.03 3.26 -9.78
N GLU A 160 -24.31 3.40 -9.47
CA GLU A 160 -25.39 2.96 -10.34
C GLU A 160 -25.25 3.57 -11.74
N GLY A 161 -25.35 2.71 -12.76
CA GLY A 161 -25.17 3.09 -14.15
C GLY A 161 -24.39 2.06 -14.96
N PRO A 162 -23.93 2.44 -16.16
CA PRO A 162 -23.17 1.55 -17.05
C PRO A 162 -21.89 1.04 -16.38
N THR A 163 -21.17 1.90 -15.64
CA THR A 163 -19.88 1.52 -15.06
C THR A 163 -19.97 0.68 -13.78
N LYS A 164 -21.18 0.36 -13.30
CA LYS A 164 -21.40 -0.31 -12.00
C LYS A 164 -20.53 -1.55 -11.81
N TYR A 165 -20.48 -2.45 -12.80
CA TYR A 165 -19.77 -3.72 -12.70
C TYR A 165 -18.41 -3.71 -13.40
N THR A 166 -18.22 -2.81 -14.38
CA THR A 166 -16.90 -2.61 -15.00
C THR A 166 -15.94 -1.87 -14.06
N ASN A 167 -16.45 -1.22 -13.00
CA ASN A 167 -15.60 -0.58 -12.00
C ASN A 167 -14.76 -1.58 -11.20
N TYR A 168 -15.21 -2.82 -10.98
CA TYR A 168 -14.41 -3.82 -10.28
C TYR A 168 -13.03 -4.00 -10.92
N PRO A 169 -12.90 -4.44 -12.19
CA PRO A 169 -11.58 -4.57 -12.82
C PRO A 169 -10.85 -3.23 -12.99
N LEU A 170 -11.56 -2.11 -13.17
CA LEU A 170 -10.93 -0.78 -13.25
C LEU A 170 -10.32 -0.33 -11.92
N SER A 171 -10.95 -0.63 -10.79
CA SER A 171 -10.45 -0.33 -9.45
C SER A 171 -9.15 -1.09 -9.16
N GLN A 172 -8.98 -2.26 -9.80
CA GLN A 172 -7.83 -3.14 -9.64
C GLN A 172 -6.69 -2.84 -10.61
N SER A 173 -6.91 -2.03 -11.66
CA SER A 173 -5.88 -1.62 -12.62
C SER A 173 -5.31 -0.26 -12.24
N LEU A 174 -4.24 -0.24 -11.43
CA LEU A 174 -3.62 0.99 -10.92
C LEU A 174 -3.12 1.93 -12.03
N LEU A 175 -2.39 1.38 -13.01
CA LEU A 175 -1.95 2.08 -14.22
C LEU A 175 -2.39 1.28 -15.45
N ARG A 176 -2.84 1.96 -16.51
CA ARG A 176 -3.08 1.32 -17.81
C ARG A 176 -1.80 1.29 -18.63
N GLU A 177 -1.76 0.44 -19.65
CA GLU A 177 -0.63 0.37 -20.58
C GLU A 177 -0.33 1.73 -21.21
N GLY A 178 -1.39 2.44 -21.64
CA GLY A 178 -1.28 3.79 -22.19
C GLY A 178 -0.83 4.85 -21.19
N ASP A 179 -1.02 4.62 -19.88
CA ASP A 179 -0.52 5.51 -18.83
C ASP A 179 0.97 5.26 -18.57
N LYS A 180 1.39 4.00 -18.50
CA LYS A 180 2.81 3.61 -18.37
C LYS A 180 3.66 4.26 -19.46
N GLY A 181 3.26 4.10 -20.73
CA GLY A 181 4.00 4.69 -21.86
C GLY A 181 4.07 6.22 -21.82
N LYS A 182 3.06 6.89 -21.25
CA LYS A 182 3.08 8.35 -21.07
C LYS A 182 3.98 8.78 -19.91
N LEU A 183 3.93 8.06 -18.80
CA LEU A 183 4.83 8.27 -17.65
C LEU A 183 6.29 8.11 -18.08
N GLU A 184 6.62 7.05 -18.83
CA GLU A 184 7.95 6.85 -19.39
C GLU A 184 8.41 8.05 -20.24
N GLY A 185 7.51 8.60 -21.07
CA GLY A 185 7.77 9.78 -21.89
C GLY A 185 8.05 11.04 -21.06
N GLU A 186 7.27 11.29 -20.02
CA GLU A 186 7.46 12.43 -19.12
C GLU A 186 8.72 12.27 -18.26
N PHE A 187 9.01 11.07 -17.73
CA PHE A 187 10.24 10.82 -16.97
C PHE A 187 11.50 11.12 -17.79
N LYS A 188 11.53 10.71 -19.06
CA LYS A 188 12.64 11.06 -19.98
C LYS A 188 12.72 12.56 -20.24
N ARG A 189 11.58 13.23 -20.40
CA ARG A 189 11.52 14.69 -20.60
C ARG A 189 12.07 15.47 -19.39
N PHE A 190 11.87 14.93 -18.19
CA PHE A 190 12.25 15.56 -16.92
C PHE A 190 13.49 14.95 -16.27
N GLU A 191 14.34 14.20 -16.99
CA GLU A 191 15.58 13.59 -16.45
C GLU A 191 16.48 14.60 -15.71
N GLY A 192 16.52 15.86 -16.16
CA GLY A 192 17.29 16.91 -15.48
C GLY A 192 16.74 17.35 -14.11
N GLN A 193 15.46 17.09 -13.83
CA GLN A 193 14.82 17.37 -12.53
C GLN A 193 14.68 16.11 -11.67
N LEU A 194 14.45 14.96 -12.32
CA LEU A 194 14.36 13.64 -11.73
C LEU A 194 15.69 12.93 -11.92
N GLY A 195 16.63 13.13 -11.00
CA GLY A 195 17.91 12.42 -11.02
C GLY A 195 17.69 10.91 -10.89
N ARG A 196 18.60 10.09 -11.42
CA ARG A 196 18.52 8.60 -11.48
C ARG A 196 18.37 7.90 -10.13
N ASN A 197 18.73 8.60 -9.06
CA ASN A 197 18.66 8.11 -7.69
C ASN A 197 17.43 8.69 -6.96
N SER A 198 16.43 9.17 -7.71
CA SER A 198 15.16 9.59 -7.13
C SER A 198 14.50 8.38 -6.50
N ASP A 199 14.11 8.54 -5.25
CA ASP A 199 13.38 7.53 -4.51
C ASP A 199 11.88 7.62 -4.76
N ARG A 200 11.17 6.66 -4.16
CA ARG A 200 9.74 6.50 -4.27
C ARG A 200 8.95 7.76 -3.88
N GLU A 201 9.26 8.38 -2.74
CA GLU A 201 8.55 9.57 -2.26
C GLU A 201 8.73 10.75 -3.18
N ARG A 202 9.95 10.97 -3.68
CA ARG A 202 10.22 12.07 -4.61
C ARG A 202 9.47 11.87 -5.92
N ILE A 203 9.44 10.65 -6.45
CA ILE A 203 8.68 10.32 -7.66
C ILE A 203 7.18 10.46 -7.43
N GLY A 204 6.67 10.01 -6.27
CA GLY A 204 5.29 10.22 -5.86
C GLY A 204 4.93 11.70 -5.79
N GLY A 205 5.68 12.49 -5.01
CA GLY A 205 5.50 13.94 -4.88
C GLY A 205 5.48 14.63 -6.24
N TRP A 206 6.45 14.34 -7.10
CA TRP A 206 6.50 14.88 -8.46
C TRP A 206 5.26 14.52 -9.28
N PHE A 207 4.84 13.25 -9.26
CA PHE A 207 3.72 12.75 -10.05
C PHE A 207 2.41 13.44 -9.65
N PHE A 208 2.11 13.54 -8.36
CA PHE A 208 0.86 14.14 -7.88
C PHE A 208 0.82 15.65 -8.07
N ASN A 209 1.93 16.36 -7.86
CA ASN A 209 1.97 17.80 -8.09
C ASN A 209 1.83 18.16 -9.58
N ARG A 210 2.24 17.26 -10.47
CA ARG A 210 2.06 17.40 -11.92
C ARG A 210 0.86 16.68 -12.49
N ALA A 211 0.01 16.10 -11.64
CA ALA A 211 -1.18 15.38 -12.07
C ALA A 211 -1.97 16.15 -13.14
N ASN A 212 -2.20 17.45 -12.89
CA ASN A 212 -2.96 18.32 -13.78
C ASN A 212 -2.27 18.68 -15.10
N ASP A 213 -0.95 18.50 -15.20
CA ASP A 213 -0.16 18.74 -16.41
C ASP A 213 -0.26 17.56 -17.39
N PHE A 214 -0.66 16.37 -16.92
CA PHE A 214 -0.81 15.21 -17.78
C PHE A 214 -1.99 15.37 -18.74
N SER A 215 -1.73 15.06 -20.02
CA SER A 215 -2.76 15.11 -21.08
C SER A 215 -3.89 14.08 -20.88
N THR A 216 -3.63 12.98 -20.16
CA THR A 216 -4.64 11.94 -19.88
C THR A 216 -5.59 12.37 -18.79
N ARG A 217 -6.89 12.30 -19.08
CA ARG A 217 -7.93 12.41 -18.05
C ARG A 217 -7.80 11.30 -17.00
N HIS A 218 -7.37 10.09 -17.39
CA HIS A 218 -7.26 8.97 -16.47
C HIS A 218 -6.20 9.21 -15.37
N ILE A 219 -4.96 9.56 -15.73
CA ILE A 219 -3.90 9.89 -14.74
C ILE A 219 -4.34 11.03 -13.82
N ARG A 220 -4.97 12.08 -14.37
CA ARG A 220 -5.53 13.17 -13.58
C ARG A 220 -6.55 12.69 -12.55
N ASN A 221 -7.50 11.87 -12.98
CA ASN A 221 -8.50 11.32 -12.06
C ASN A 221 -7.87 10.41 -11.01
N LEU A 222 -6.94 9.53 -11.41
CA LEU A 222 -6.23 8.65 -10.47
C LEU A 222 -5.52 9.46 -9.38
N ALA A 223 -4.85 10.54 -9.75
CA ALA A 223 -4.14 11.38 -8.79
C ALA A 223 -5.08 12.20 -7.89
N ASN A 224 -6.20 12.67 -8.42
CA ASN A 224 -7.14 13.52 -7.68
C ASN A 224 -8.16 12.73 -6.82
N GLU A 225 -8.46 11.49 -7.19
CA GLU A 225 -9.45 10.62 -6.53
C GLU A 225 -8.80 9.52 -5.67
N ALA A 226 -7.47 9.52 -5.53
CA ALA A 226 -6.77 8.55 -4.71
C ALA A 226 -7.10 8.73 -3.22
N THR A 227 -7.70 7.71 -2.61
CA THR A 227 -7.68 7.55 -1.15
C THR A 227 -6.24 7.36 -0.67
N ALA A 228 -5.98 7.57 0.62
CA ALA A 228 -4.65 7.41 1.20
C ALA A 228 -4.02 6.03 0.90
N ASP A 229 -4.82 4.97 0.84
CA ASP A 229 -4.34 3.62 0.55
C ASP A 229 -4.05 3.42 -0.95
N ARG A 230 -4.95 3.88 -1.82
CA ARG A 230 -4.76 3.82 -3.27
C ARG A 230 -3.57 4.68 -3.69
N TYR A 231 -3.32 5.76 -2.96
CA TYR A 231 -2.17 6.63 -3.16
C TYR A 231 -0.87 5.84 -3.06
N GLU A 232 -0.67 5.08 -1.97
CA GLU A 232 0.58 4.32 -1.77
C GLU A 232 0.78 3.29 -2.89
N ALA A 233 -0.25 2.49 -3.19
CA ALA A 233 -0.20 1.51 -4.27
C ALA A 233 0.07 2.17 -5.65
N LEU A 234 -0.51 3.35 -5.90
CA LEU A 234 -0.26 4.11 -7.14
C LEU A 234 1.16 4.66 -7.19
N VAL A 235 1.71 5.16 -6.08
CA VAL A 235 3.12 5.59 -6.02
C VAL A 235 4.04 4.42 -6.31
N ASP A 236 3.77 3.23 -5.76
CA ASP A 236 4.56 2.03 -6.07
C ASP A 236 4.49 1.66 -7.55
N ALA A 237 3.29 1.70 -8.15
CA ALA A 237 3.11 1.43 -9.56
C ALA A 237 3.84 2.47 -10.44
N VAL A 238 3.79 3.76 -10.10
CA VAL A 238 4.48 4.84 -10.82
C VAL A 238 5.99 4.73 -10.65
N TYR A 239 6.46 4.42 -9.43
CA TYR A 239 7.88 4.21 -9.14
C TYR A 239 8.43 3.00 -9.90
N ARG A 240 7.64 1.93 -10.03
CA ARG A 240 8.00 0.76 -10.86
C ARG A 240 8.19 1.16 -12.32
N VAL A 241 7.30 1.97 -12.89
CA VAL A 241 7.51 2.52 -14.24
C VAL A 241 8.79 3.36 -14.31
N TYR A 242 9.10 4.15 -13.27
CA TYR A 242 10.30 4.98 -13.22
C TYR A 242 11.60 4.15 -13.21
N ILE A 243 11.68 3.08 -12.42
CA ILE A 243 12.85 2.16 -12.43
C ILE A 243 12.95 1.39 -13.76
N ASP A 244 11.80 1.13 -14.40
CA ASP A 244 11.70 0.49 -15.72
C ASP A 244 11.96 1.47 -16.88
N VAL A 245 12.11 2.77 -16.62
CA VAL A 245 12.69 3.66 -17.63
C VAL A 245 14.14 3.24 -17.81
N ALA A 246 14.51 2.90 -19.04
CA ALA A 246 15.91 2.71 -19.39
C ALA A 246 16.61 4.06 -19.30
N TRP A 247 17.09 4.42 -18.12
CA TRP A 247 18.16 5.39 -17.97
C TRP A 247 19.35 4.78 -18.72
N GLU A 248 19.64 5.24 -19.94
CA GLU A 248 20.58 4.60 -20.86
C GLU A 248 21.82 4.07 -20.12
N ARG A 249 21.92 2.74 -19.99
CA ARG A 249 23.14 2.06 -19.56
C ARG A 249 23.94 1.76 -20.82
N PRO A 250 25.18 2.27 -20.97
CA PRO A 250 26.04 1.80 -22.05
C PRO A 250 26.23 0.29 -21.90
N GLY A 251 25.79 -0.50 -22.88
CA GLY A 251 26.08 -1.94 -22.98
C GLY A 251 24.93 -2.92 -22.69
N PHE A 252 23.70 -2.46 -22.46
CA PHE A 252 22.54 -3.37 -22.36
C PHE A 252 21.79 -3.44 -23.69
N ASP A 253 21.83 -4.61 -24.34
CA ASP A 253 21.11 -4.87 -25.58
C ASP A 253 19.60 -4.92 -25.27
N GLY A 254 18.78 -4.30 -26.14
CA GLY A 254 17.39 -3.90 -25.87
C GLY A 254 16.35 -5.00 -25.67
N THR A 255 16.74 -6.22 -25.28
CA THR A 255 15.82 -7.27 -24.85
C THR A 255 15.36 -6.97 -23.42
N ARG A 256 14.04 -6.85 -23.20
CA ARG A 256 13.38 -6.65 -21.88
C ARG A 256 13.61 -7.80 -20.87
N THR A 257 14.62 -8.63 -21.06
CA THR A 257 14.96 -9.74 -20.17
C THR A 257 15.60 -9.20 -18.90
N HIS A 258 14.75 -9.02 -17.89
CA HIS A 258 15.03 -8.88 -16.46
C HIS A 258 16.06 -7.80 -16.08
N ARG A 259 15.57 -6.58 -15.83
CA ARG A 259 16.40 -5.49 -15.32
C ARG A 259 16.61 -5.66 -13.81
N ALA A 260 17.86 -5.66 -13.38
CA ALA A 260 18.22 -5.59 -11.97
C ALA A 260 17.56 -4.38 -11.30
N GLN A 261 16.72 -4.67 -10.31
CA GLN A 261 16.10 -3.74 -9.39
C GLN A 261 17.07 -3.43 -8.23
N TRP A 262 16.92 -2.24 -7.65
CA TRP A 262 17.53 -1.91 -6.38
C TRP A 262 16.44 -1.72 -5.33
N LEU A 263 16.76 -2.05 -4.09
CA LEU A 263 15.96 -1.63 -2.94
C LEU A 263 16.31 -0.20 -2.57
N THR A 264 15.33 0.49 -2.01
CA THR A 264 15.54 1.79 -1.37
C THR A 264 15.51 1.63 0.14
N ALA A 265 16.33 2.42 0.83
CA ALA A 265 16.32 2.51 2.28
C ALA A 265 15.95 3.94 2.71
N GLY A 266 15.21 4.02 3.81
CA GLY A 266 15.04 5.26 4.55
C GLY A 266 15.89 5.28 5.82
N LEU A 267 15.48 6.12 6.76
CA LEU A 267 16.06 6.20 8.09
C LEU A 267 15.10 5.68 9.16
N TYR A 268 15.66 4.99 10.14
CA TYR A 268 15.02 4.67 11.40
C TYR A 268 15.74 5.44 12.51
N ARG A 269 15.00 6.30 13.22
CA ARG A 269 15.51 7.03 14.37
C ARG A 269 15.18 6.25 15.64
N GLU A 270 16.22 5.78 16.29
CA GLU A 270 16.16 5.14 17.59
C GLU A 270 16.53 6.14 18.69
N PHE A 271 15.74 6.16 19.77
CA PHE A 271 16.03 6.94 20.97
C PHE A 271 16.21 6.03 22.17
N ASP A 272 17.39 6.08 22.78
CA ASP A 272 17.63 5.41 24.05
C ASP A 272 17.25 6.37 25.21
N PRO A 273 16.15 6.10 25.95
CA PRO A 273 15.72 6.97 27.04
C PRO A 273 16.67 6.98 28.25
N LEU A 274 17.53 5.96 28.40
CA LEU A 274 18.47 5.87 29.52
C LEU A 274 19.72 6.70 29.27
N SER A 275 20.30 6.61 28.07
CA SER A 275 21.49 7.37 27.70
C SER A 275 21.17 8.74 27.10
N GLY A 276 19.94 8.94 26.62
CA GLY A 276 19.52 10.09 25.84
C GLY A 276 20.18 10.15 24.46
N GLN A 277 20.78 9.05 23.99
CA GLN A 277 21.42 8.97 22.69
C GLN A 277 20.37 8.77 21.58
N ILE A 278 20.70 9.31 20.40
CA ILE A 278 19.91 9.19 19.19
C ILE A 278 20.80 8.54 18.14
N ALA A 279 20.29 7.49 17.50
CA ALA A 279 20.93 6.85 16.36
C ALA A 279 20.00 6.90 15.14
N TYR A 280 20.58 7.08 13.96
CA TYR A 280 19.87 6.91 12.70
C TYR A 280 20.38 5.65 12.03
N LEU A 281 19.52 4.65 11.98
CA LEU A 281 19.81 3.34 11.42
C LEU A 281 19.31 3.27 9.97
N LEU A 282 19.98 2.44 9.18
CA LEU A 282 19.53 2.11 7.83
C LEU A 282 18.18 1.39 7.94
N PHE A 283 17.19 1.85 7.19
CA PHE A 283 15.86 1.28 7.21
C PHE A 283 15.47 0.75 5.82
N PRO A 284 15.86 -0.49 5.48
CA PRO A 284 15.54 -1.09 4.20
C PRO A 284 14.03 -1.17 4.03
N ARG A 285 13.55 -0.81 2.84
CA ARG A 285 12.12 -0.96 2.53
C ARG A 285 11.85 -2.32 1.96
N HIS A 286 10.75 -2.90 2.42
CA HIS A 286 10.22 -4.09 1.80
C HIS A 286 9.72 -3.71 0.40
N PRO A 287 10.10 -4.44 -0.66
CA PRO A 287 9.46 -4.28 -1.95
C PRO A 287 7.98 -4.63 -1.83
N ALA A 288 7.13 -4.07 -2.68
CA ALA A 288 5.69 -4.39 -2.68
C ALA A 288 5.36 -5.86 -2.99
N LYS A 289 6.37 -6.69 -3.29
CA LYS A 289 6.24 -8.11 -3.60
C LYS A 289 7.32 -8.89 -2.90
N GLU A 290 7.00 -10.08 -2.43
CA GLU A 290 7.99 -10.97 -1.81
C GLU A 290 9.11 -11.31 -2.80
N LEU A 291 10.34 -11.31 -2.32
CA LEU A 291 11.53 -11.64 -3.11
C LEU A 291 11.87 -13.11 -2.98
N ARG A 292 12.67 -13.61 -3.93
CA ARG A 292 13.16 -14.99 -3.90
C ARG A 292 14.15 -15.17 -2.76
N GLY A 293 13.66 -15.69 -1.65
CA GLY A 293 14.49 -16.09 -0.53
C GLY A 293 14.96 -14.93 0.35
N THR A 294 15.85 -15.25 1.27
CA THR A 294 16.39 -14.30 2.23
C THR A 294 17.44 -13.43 1.56
N LEU A 295 17.18 -12.13 1.48
CA LEU A 295 18.17 -11.16 1.04
C LEU A 295 19.28 -11.00 2.08
N GLU A 296 20.49 -10.84 1.61
CA GLU A 296 21.67 -10.54 2.41
C GLU A 296 22.35 -9.29 1.87
N ILE A 297 22.82 -8.43 2.77
CA ILE A 297 23.51 -7.19 2.42
C ILE A 297 24.96 -7.29 2.86
N ASP A 298 25.89 -6.99 1.95
CA ASP A 298 27.30 -6.87 2.29
C ASP A 298 27.58 -5.50 2.91
N HIS A 299 27.96 -5.50 4.19
CA HIS A 299 28.43 -4.34 4.92
C HIS A 299 29.80 -4.62 5.53
N ASP A 300 30.81 -3.91 5.02
CA ASP A 300 32.21 -4.04 5.44
C ASP A 300 32.74 -5.48 5.44
N GLY A 301 32.27 -6.30 4.49
CA GLY A 301 32.65 -7.71 4.33
C GLY A 301 31.85 -8.69 5.20
N ASN A 302 30.85 -8.21 5.93
CA ASN A 302 29.90 -9.04 6.66
C ASN A 302 28.57 -9.10 5.91
N LEU A 303 28.05 -10.30 5.70
CA LEU A 303 26.71 -10.50 5.14
C LEU A 303 25.69 -10.46 6.28
N GLU A 304 24.77 -9.52 6.21
CA GLU A 304 23.65 -9.39 7.14
C GLU A 304 22.34 -9.71 6.44
N SER A 305 21.59 -10.68 6.97
CA SER A 305 20.31 -11.08 6.41
C SER A 305 19.21 -10.07 6.73
N LEU A 306 18.45 -9.66 5.72
CA LEU A 306 17.25 -8.86 5.92
C LEU A 306 16.16 -9.70 6.58
N ARG A 307 15.77 -9.28 7.79
CA ARG A 307 14.71 -9.91 8.57
C ARG A 307 13.43 -9.09 8.46
N SER A 308 12.34 -9.73 8.07
CA SER A 308 11.02 -9.09 8.03
C SER A 308 10.41 -9.04 9.43
N SER A 309 9.86 -7.88 9.77
CA SER A 309 8.99 -7.63 10.92
C SER A 309 7.55 -8.04 10.57
N ARG A 310 6.70 -8.16 11.59
CA ARG A 310 5.27 -8.53 11.45
C ARG A 310 4.45 -7.51 10.67
N ASP A 311 4.92 -6.26 10.60
CA ASP A 311 4.29 -5.19 9.83
C ASP A 311 4.74 -5.15 8.36
N GLY A 312 5.42 -6.21 7.88
CA GLY A 312 5.90 -6.34 6.51
C GLY A 312 7.00 -5.34 6.15
N GLN A 313 7.71 -4.82 7.15
CA GLN A 313 8.89 -3.98 6.97
C GLN A 313 10.15 -4.77 7.35
N TYR A 314 11.32 -4.38 6.86
CA TYR A 314 12.55 -4.96 7.37
C TYR A 314 12.93 -4.32 8.71
N TYR A 315 13.58 -5.07 9.58
CA TYR A 315 14.17 -4.49 10.78
C TYR A 315 15.24 -3.45 10.41
N PRO A 316 15.39 -2.38 11.22
CA PRO A 316 16.51 -1.47 11.11
C PRO A 316 17.84 -2.23 11.24
N LEU A 317 18.85 -1.78 10.50
CA LEU A 317 20.18 -2.39 10.49
C LEU A 317 21.16 -1.52 11.29
N TRP A 318 22.33 -1.21 10.71
CA TRP A 318 23.38 -0.42 11.35
C TRP A 318 23.18 1.10 11.23
N PRO A 319 23.89 1.91 12.04
CA PRO A 319 23.91 3.36 11.92
C PRO A 319 24.43 3.88 10.59
N VAL A 320 23.75 4.85 10.00
CA VAL A 320 24.11 5.48 8.72
C VAL A 320 24.08 7.01 8.81
N ASN A 321 24.75 7.65 7.85
CA ASN A 321 24.76 9.10 7.73
C ASN A 321 23.53 9.57 6.92
N PRO A 322 22.65 10.41 7.49
CA PRO A 322 21.47 10.97 6.82
C PRO A 322 21.74 11.78 5.54
N ALA A 323 22.98 12.28 5.34
CA ALA A 323 23.32 13.17 4.24
C ALA A 323 23.88 12.48 2.99
N GLY A 324 24.40 11.25 3.15
CA GLY A 324 25.17 10.58 2.12
C GLY A 324 24.31 9.68 1.27
N GLU A 325 24.50 9.73 -0.05
CA GLU A 325 24.13 8.59 -0.89
C GLU A 325 25.05 7.42 -0.54
N GLN A 326 24.48 6.28 -0.20
CA GLN A 326 25.23 5.04 0.06
C GLN A 326 24.55 3.90 -0.69
N THR A 327 25.37 2.98 -1.20
CA THR A 327 24.92 1.82 -1.94
C THR A 327 25.60 0.60 -1.38
N TYR A 328 24.81 -0.43 -1.08
CA TYR A 328 25.26 -1.72 -0.59
C TYR A 328 24.95 -2.79 -1.61
N GLN A 329 25.80 -3.80 -1.72
CA GLN A 329 25.53 -4.95 -2.58
C GLN A 329 24.54 -5.88 -1.88
N VAL A 330 23.58 -6.39 -2.65
CA VAL A 330 22.55 -7.31 -2.18
C VAL A 330 22.74 -8.64 -2.90
N THR A 331 22.66 -9.73 -2.13
CA THR A 331 22.62 -11.10 -2.62
C THR A 331 21.36 -11.80 -2.10
N GLY A 332 21.02 -12.95 -2.67
CA GLY A 332 19.84 -13.73 -2.29
C GLY A 332 18.78 -13.79 -3.38
N ASP A 333 18.59 -12.70 -4.12
CA ASP A 333 17.61 -12.62 -5.22
C ASP A 333 18.31 -12.23 -6.54
N PRO A 334 17.99 -12.87 -7.69
CA PRO A 334 18.62 -12.59 -8.97
C PRO A 334 18.22 -11.23 -9.58
N TRP A 335 17.14 -10.62 -9.10
CA TRP A 335 16.61 -9.36 -9.58
C TRP A 335 16.99 -8.20 -8.67
N VAL A 336 17.31 -8.43 -7.40
CA VAL A 336 17.73 -7.37 -6.47
C VAL A 336 19.24 -7.44 -6.22
N THR A 337 19.98 -6.47 -6.76
CA THR A 337 21.44 -6.46 -6.67
C THR A 337 22.01 -5.42 -5.72
N GLU A 338 21.23 -4.40 -5.37
CA GLU A 338 21.70 -3.27 -4.58
C GLU A 338 20.64 -2.74 -3.61
N LEU A 339 21.07 -2.22 -2.46
CA LEU A 339 20.27 -1.41 -1.54
C LEU A 339 20.85 0.01 -1.54
N ARG A 340 19.99 1.01 -1.74
CA ARG A 340 20.41 2.41 -1.86
C ARG A 340 19.71 3.29 -0.83
N ILE A 341 20.50 4.08 -0.10
CA ILE A 341 19.98 5.23 0.64
C ILE A 341 20.13 6.49 -0.24
N PRO A 342 19.03 7.19 -0.56
CA PRO A 342 19.07 8.36 -1.42
C PRO A 342 19.74 9.54 -0.69
N SER A 343 20.49 10.36 -1.42
CA SER A 343 20.97 11.64 -0.87
C SER A 343 19.80 12.60 -0.74
N ARG A 344 19.52 13.01 0.51
CA ARG A 344 18.45 13.95 0.83
C ARG A 344 18.97 15.12 1.63
N ARG A 345 18.27 16.25 1.51
CA ARG A 345 18.48 17.45 2.34
C ARG A 345 17.59 17.46 3.58
N PHE A 346 16.58 16.59 3.60
CA PHE A 346 15.65 16.44 4.71
C PHE A 346 15.03 15.03 4.69
N TRP A 347 14.52 14.61 5.84
CA TRP A 347 13.80 13.37 6.04
C TRP A 347 12.56 13.66 6.87
N VAL A 348 11.43 13.10 6.43
CA VAL A 348 10.17 13.12 7.18
C VAL A 348 10.01 11.75 7.83
N LEU A 349 10.04 11.69 9.15
CA LEU A 349 9.95 10.45 9.91
C LEU A 349 8.65 10.44 10.72
N THR A 350 7.81 9.42 10.52
CA THR A 350 6.58 9.21 11.29
C THR A 350 6.82 8.27 12.46
N ARG A 351 5.96 8.28 13.47
CA ARG A 351 6.14 7.43 14.66
C ARG A 351 6.07 5.96 14.29
N ASP A 352 6.87 5.15 14.99
CA ASP A 352 6.73 3.70 14.88
C ASP A 352 5.41 3.24 15.55
N PRO A 353 4.46 2.64 14.82
CA PRO A 353 3.20 2.16 15.39
C PRO A 353 3.38 0.99 16.36
N LEU A 354 4.50 0.26 16.31
CA LEU A 354 4.81 -0.82 17.23
C LEU A 354 5.40 -0.32 18.55
N ASP A 355 5.93 0.90 18.54
CA ASP A 355 6.59 1.52 19.69
C ASP A 355 6.18 2.99 19.85
N GLU A 356 4.88 3.20 20.08
CA GLU A 356 4.30 4.54 20.27
C GLU A 356 4.90 5.26 21.49
N THR A 357 5.54 4.53 22.42
CA THR A 357 6.02 5.06 23.71
C THR A 357 7.51 5.38 23.76
N ALA A 358 8.39 4.73 22.99
CA ALA A 358 9.84 4.96 23.08
C ALA A 358 10.34 6.17 22.27
N GLY A 359 9.48 6.84 21.50
CA GLY A 359 9.89 8.00 20.70
C GLY A 359 10.75 7.62 19.48
N ASN A 360 10.53 6.42 18.95
CA ASN A 360 11.14 5.94 17.71
C ASN A 360 10.36 6.45 16.49
N PHE A 361 11.07 6.80 15.42
CA PHE A 361 10.48 7.33 14.20
C PHE A 361 11.12 6.68 12.97
N ALA A 362 10.40 6.56 11.86
CA ALA A 362 10.89 5.92 10.65
C ALA A 362 10.40 6.61 9.37
N SER A 363 11.17 6.49 8.29
CA SER A 363 10.79 6.99 6.95
C SER A 363 9.72 6.09 6.30
N ARG A 364 8.48 6.12 6.80
CA ARG A 364 7.37 5.25 6.38
C ARG A 364 6.38 5.92 5.39
N GLY A 365 6.76 7.06 4.80
CA GLY A 365 5.94 7.81 3.86
C GLY A 365 5.54 9.19 4.39
N SER A 366 4.53 9.80 3.77
CA SER A 366 4.05 11.12 4.18
C SER A 366 3.22 11.04 5.48
N PRO A 367 3.35 12.02 6.41
CA PRO A 367 2.57 12.05 7.63
C PRO A 367 1.10 12.24 7.30
N ARG A 368 0.22 11.57 8.05
CA ARG A 368 -1.21 11.78 7.90
C ARG A 368 -1.62 13.12 8.51
N LEU A 369 -2.74 13.67 8.03
CA LEU A 369 -3.27 14.90 8.61
C LEU A 369 -3.56 14.69 10.10
N GLY A 370 -3.09 15.61 10.95
CA GLY A 370 -3.25 15.50 12.41
C GLY A 370 -2.23 14.61 13.11
N GLU A 371 -1.39 13.89 12.37
CA GLU A 371 -0.30 13.10 12.91
C GLU A 371 0.93 13.97 13.13
N THR A 372 1.57 13.86 14.30
CA THR A 372 2.85 14.48 14.57
C THR A 372 3.98 13.68 13.92
N PHE A 373 4.96 14.36 13.35
CA PHE A 373 6.14 13.72 12.77
C PHE A 373 7.43 14.41 13.22
N LEU A 374 8.56 13.82 12.87
CA LEU A 374 9.87 14.42 13.04
C LEU A 374 10.42 14.83 11.68
N LEU A 375 10.81 16.10 11.56
CA LEU A 375 11.50 16.61 10.38
C LEU A 375 12.99 16.74 10.72
N LEU A 376 13.80 15.91 10.09
CA LEU A 376 15.25 15.98 10.16
C LEU A 376 15.74 16.71 8.92
N CYS A 377 16.39 17.86 9.04
CA CYS A 377 16.76 18.66 7.88
C CYS A 377 18.14 19.33 8.02
N ARG A 378 18.75 19.64 6.88
CA ARG A 378 19.98 20.43 6.83
C ARG A 378 19.71 21.88 7.21
N MET A 379 20.68 22.52 7.85
CA MET A 379 20.64 23.92 8.27
C MET A 379 20.30 24.89 7.14
N GLU A 380 20.68 24.57 5.89
CA GLU A 380 20.34 25.37 4.71
C GLU A 380 18.81 25.48 4.45
N LEU A 381 17.99 24.66 5.11
CA LEU A 381 16.54 24.66 5.01
C LEU A 381 15.85 25.48 6.11
N GLU A 382 16.58 25.97 7.11
CA GLU A 382 16.03 26.64 8.29
C GLU A 382 15.14 27.84 7.94
N ASP A 383 15.58 28.69 7.00
CA ASP A 383 14.81 29.84 6.54
C ASP A 383 13.48 29.41 5.89
N GLN A 384 13.49 28.34 5.10
CA GLN A 384 12.28 27.82 4.44
C GLN A 384 11.31 27.22 5.47
N ILE A 385 11.81 26.50 6.47
CA ILE A 385 11.00 25.91 7.54
C ILE A 385 10.40 27.01 8.43
N SER A 386 11.16 28.07 8.70
CA SER A 386 10.67 29.23 9.46
C SER A 386 9.54 29.95 8.72
N ILE A 387 9.66 30.14 7.40
CA ILE A 387 8.57 30.70 6.58
C ILE A 387 7.31 29.83 6.67
N LEU A 388 7.44 28.50 6.64
CA LEU A 388 6.28 27.60 6.79
C LEU A 388 5.55 27.79 8.13
N ARG A 389 6.30 28.10 9.20
CA ARG A 389 5.72 28.39 10.51
C ARG A 389 5.06 29.74 10.56
N ASP A 390 5.73 30.77 10.06
CA ASP A 390 5.23 32.14 10.05
C ASP A 390 3.93 32.28 9.22
N GLU A 391 3.82 31.51 8.14
CA GLU A 391 2.62 31.42 7.30
C GLU A 391 1.53 30.48 7.86
N GLY A 392 1.76 29.86 9.02
CA GLY A 392 0.80 28.96 9.67
C GLY A 392 0.51 27.69 8.88
N LEU A 393 1.49 27.20 8.12
CA LEU A 393 1.40 25.95 7.34
C LEU A 393 1.92 24.75 8.14
N LEU A 394 2.94 24.97 8.97
CA LEU A 394 3.62 23.98 9.79
C LEU A 394 3.82 24.54 11.20
N ASP A 395 3.76 23.70 12.22
CA ASP A 395 4.26 24.06 13.56
C ASP A 395 5.06 22.89 14.14
N TRP A 396 5.84 23.14 15.19
CA TRP A 396 6.63 22.12 15.89
C TRP A 396 6.85 22.51 17.36
N ALA A 397 7.16 21.51 18.18
CA ALA A 397 7.39 21.70 19.60
C ALA A 397 8.86 22.02 19.90
N GLY A 398 9.07 23.01 20.77
CA GLY A 398 10.39 23.40 21.27
C GLY A 398 11.30 24.04 20.22
N ASP A 399 12.57 24.15 20.58
CA ASP A 399 13.63 24.64 19.69
C ASP A 399 14.20 23.48 18.86
N PRO A 400 14.60 23.73 17.60
CA PRO A 400 15.28 22.72 16.78
C PRO A 400 16.56 22.22 17.47
N VAL A 401 16.79 20.92 17.43
CA VAL A 401 17.93 20.28 18.12
C VAL A 401 18.96 19.83 17.11
N GLU A 402 20.20 20.34 17.22
CA GLU A 402 21.30 19.90 16.38
C GLU A 402 21.67 18.43 16.67
N VAL A 403 21.83 17.66 15.60
CA VAL A 403 22.21 16.25 15.66
C VAL A 403 23.71 16.15 15.89
N ARG A 404 24.12 15.77 17.11
CA ARG A 404 25.53 15.69 17.50
C ARG A 404 26.39 14.80 16.61
N SER A 405 25.82 13.73 16.04
CA SER A 405 26.54 12.81 15.16
C SER A 405 26.69 13.33 13.73
N HIS A 406 25.93 14.36 13.33
CA HIS A 406 25.84 14.85 11.96
C HIS A 406 25.75 16.39 11.95
N GLU A 407 26.91 17.05 11.92
CA GLU A 407 27.02 18.52 11.91
C GLU A 407 26.15 19.16 10.81
N GLY A 408 25.42 20.22 11.18
CA GLY A 408 24.54 20.95 10.27
C GLY A 408 23.20 20.27 9.98
N TRP A 409 22.83 19.21 10.72
CA TRP A 409 21.49 18.63 10.70
C TRP A 409 20.74 18.96 11.99
N PHE A 410 19.44 19.23 11.84
CA PHE A 410 18.56 19.64 12.94
C PHE A 410 17.29 18.80 12.97
N GLU A 411 16.89 18.39 14.17
CA GLU A 411 15.58 17.79 14.42
C GLU A 411 14.56 18.85 14.81
N TYR A 412 13.49 18.92 14.04
CA TYR A 412 12.25 19.59 14.39
C TYR A 412 11.28 18.50 14.86
N ARG A 413 10.83 18.59 16.11
CA ARG A 413 10.08 17.53 16.79
C ARG A 413 8.62 17.89 16.94
N GLU A 414 7.76 16.87 16.95
CA GLU A 414 6.30 17.04 17.02
C GLU A 414 5.78 18.00 15.94
N CYS A 415 6.34 17.90 14.74
CA CYS A 415 5.90 18.69 13.61
C CYS A 415 4.46 18.36 13.26
N LEU A 416 3.65 19.38 12.97
CA LEU A 416 2.23 19.23 12.62
C LEU A 416 1.87 20.17 11.47
N VAL A 417 1.20 19.62 10.45
CA VAL A 417 0.66 20.41 9.34
C VAL A 417 -0.64 21.09 9.78
N LEU A 418 -0.70 22.41 9.66
CA LEU A 418 -1.81 23.23 10.18
C LEU A 418 -2.82 23.67 9.12
N SER A 419 -2.45 23.69 7.84
CA SER A 419 -3.28 24.27 6.77
C SER A 419 -3.21 23.48 5.47
N ALA A 420 -4.27 23.56 4.65
CA ALA A 420 -4.30 23.06 3.27
C ALA A 420 -3.86 24.09 2.23
N ASN A 421 -3.74 25.37 2.61
CA ASN A 421 -3.59 26.48 1.67
C ASN A 421 -2.13 26.81 1.44
N TRP A 422 -1.46 25.96 0.67
CA TRP A 422 -0.02 26.01 0.42
C TRP A 422 0.36 26.83 -0.83
N ASP A 423 -0.61 27.27 -1.64
CA ASP A 423 -0.38 27.90 -2.96
C ASP A 423 0.19 29.34 -2.90
N GLY A 424 0.20 29.97 -1.72
CA GLY A 424 0.65 31.36 -1.54
C GLY A 424 2.14 31.53 -1.25
N VAL A 425 2.85 30.44 -0.98
CA VAL A 425 4.25 30.48 -0.54
C VAL A 425 5.18 30.10 -1.69
N ILE A 426 6.25 30.87 -1.87
CA ILE A 426 7.25 30.62 -2.92
C ILE A 426 8.38 29.78 -2.31
N PHE A 427 8.54 28.57 -2.82
CA PHE A 427 9.54 27.62 -2.33
C PHE A 427 10.82 27.69 -3.13
N GLN A 428 11.94 27.81 -2.43
CA GLN A 428 13.27 27.64 -3.04
C GLN A 428 13.56 26.16 -3.30
N ILE A 429 12.91 25.27 -2.55
CA ILE A 429 13.14 23.83 -2.55
C ILE A 429 11.79 23.13 -2.72
N PRO A 430 11.38 22.88 -3.97
CA PRO A 430 10.11 22.25 -4.27
C PRO A 430 9.97 20.89 -3.58
N GLU A 431 11.05 20.11 -3.43
CA GLU A 431 10.93 18.75 -2.88
C GLU A 431 10.40 18.74 -1.43
N LEU A 432 10.83 19.69 -0.60
CA LEU A 432 10.35 19.83 0.79
C LEU A 432 8.85 20.16 0.82
N PHE A 433 8.44 21.05 -0.06
CA PHE A 433 7.04 21.42 -0.21
C PHE A 433 6.17 20.23 -0.64
N GLU A 434 6.62 19.50 -1.65
CA GLU A 434 5.89 18.38 -2.24
C GLU A 434 5.70 17.22 -1.24
N GLU A 435 6.63 17.06 -0.29
CA GLU A 435 6.59 16.01 0.73
C GLU A 435 5.75 16.39 1.97
N LEU A 436 5.77 17.67 2.36
CA LEU A 436 5.03 18.17 3.54
C LEU A 436 3.59 18.59 3.24
N ARG A 437 3.27 18.95 1.99
CA ARG A 437 1.92 19.41 1.62
C ARG A 437 0.89 18.31 1.91
N PRO A 438 -0.18 18.61 2.68
CA PRO A 438 -1.20 17.62 2.98
C PRO A 438 -1.96 17.28 1.70
N ARG A 439 -2.11 15.97 1.44
CA ARG A 439 -2.79 15.45 0.25
C ARG A 439 -4.28 15.24 0.45
N VAL A 440 -4.68 15.00 1.69
CA VAL A 440 -6.06 14.80 2.10
C VAL A 440 -6.54 15.99 2.92
N ARG A 441 -7.84 16.28 2.85
CA ARG A 441 -8.46 17.38 3.62
C ARG A 441 -9.00 16.94 4.98
N ALA A 442 -9.19 15.64 5.14
CA ALA A 442 -9.60 15.01 6.38
C ALA A 442 -8.86 13.67 6.50
N SER A 443 -8.59 13.26 7.74
CA SER A 443 -8.01 11.96 8.07
C SER A 443 -8.75 11.33 9.24
N ILE A 444 -8.63 10.01 9.36
CA ILE A 444 -9.18 9.23 10.46
C ILE A 444 -8.05 8.61 11.28
N SER A 445 -8.18 8.71 12.60
CA SER A 445 -7.42 7.92 13.58
C SER A 445 -8.38 7.17 14.51
N LEU A 446 -7.96 5.99 14.95
CA LEU A 446 -8.71 5.15 15.89
C LEU A 446 -8.04 5.22 17.26
N GLN A 447 -8.77 5.66 18.27
CA GLN A 447 -8.23 5.94 19.61
C GLN A 447 -8.93 5.12 20.68
N GLY A 448 -8.15 4.58 21.63
CA GLY A 448 -8.67 3.75 22.71
C GLY A 448 -9.15 2.37 22.26
N GLY A 449 -10.09 1.80 23.03
CA GLY A 449 -10.55 0.43 22.88
C GLY A 449 -9.53 -0.61 23.38
N LEU A 450 -9.89 -1.89 23.29
CA LEU A 450 -9.00 -3.01 23.62
C LEU A 450 -8.53 -3.67 22.32
N LYS A 451 -7.32 -3.31 21.89
CA LYS A 451 -6.66 -3.89 20.71
C LYS A 451 -6.28 -5.36 20.97
N THR A 452 -6.33 -6.17 19.92
CA THR A 452 -5.67 -7.49 19.91
C THR A 452 -4.19 -7.33 19.54
N ASP A 453 -3.45 -8.45 19.52
CA ASP A 453 -2.07 -8.51 19.02
C ASP A 453 -1.97 -8.29 17.49
N ARG A 454 -3.08 -8.42 16.78
CA ARG A 454 -3.21 -8.18 15.33
C ARG A 454 -3.41 -6.71 14.99
N ARG A 455 -2.89 -6.29 13.84
CA ARG A 455 -3.02 -4.90 13.34
C ARG A 455 -4.49 -4.52 13.13
N ASP A 456 -4.83 -3.28 13.46
CA ASP A 456 -6.16 -2.68 13.26
C ASP A 456 -7.34 -3.55 13.74
N SER A 457 -7.13 -4.30 14.84
CA SER A 457 -8.06 -5.29 15.36
C SER A 457 -8.41 -5.00 16.83
N TRP A 458 -9.71 -4.96 17.14
CA TRP A 458 -10.25 -4.66 18.46
C TRP A 458 -11.26 -5.71 18.91
N LEU A 459 -11.36 -5.91 20.21
CA LEU A 459 -12.32 -6.86 20.79
C LEU A 459 -13.75 -6.33 20.77
N GLU A 460 -14.69 -7.23 20.48
CA GLU A 460 -16.11 -6.98 20.53
C GLU A 460 -16.53 -6.40 21.89
N GLY A 461 -17.28 -5.31 21.86
CA GLY A 461 -17.68 -4.54 23.06
C GLY A 461 -16.64 -3.54 23.58
N TYR A 462 -15.42 -3.54 23.05
CA TYR A 462 -14.32 -2.66 23.44
C TYR A 462 -13.71 -1.95 22.23
N LEU A 463 -14.58 -1.35 21.43
CA LEU A 463 -14.23 -0.66 20.18
C LEU A 463 -13.50 0.66 20.45
N PRO A 464 -12.68 1.15 19.48
CA PRO A 464 -12.09 2.47 19.56
C PRO A 464 -13.12 3.56 19.29
N SER A 465 -12.79 4.80 19.64
CA SER A 465 -13.45 5.98 19.08
C SER A 465 -12.79 6.39 17.77
N ILE A 466 -13.58 6.91 16.84
CA ILE A 466 -13.10 7.53 15.61
C ILE A 466 -12.78 8.98 15.92
N PHE A 467 -11.52 9.39 15.76
CA PHE A 467 -11.12 10.79 15.81
C PHE A 467 -10.80 11.29 14.40
N VAL A 468 -11.46 12.36 13.99
CA VAL A 468 -11.30 12.97 12.66
C VAL A 468 -10.55 14.27 12.76
N THR A 469 -9.44 14.37 12.05
CA THR A 469 -8.75 15.65 11.82
C THR A 469 -9.16 16.19 10.46
N SER A 470 -9.54 17.46 10.35
CA SER A 470 -9.86 18.07 9.06
C SER A 470 -9.60 19.57 9.01
N PHE A 471 -9.32 20.07 7.81
CA PHE A 471 -9.30 21.50 7.50
C PHE A 471 -10.69 22.10 7.25
N ASP A 472 -11.70 21.26 7.01
CA ASP A 472 -13.08 21.70 6.83
C ASP A 472 -13.80 21.69 8.20
N GLN A 473 -14.80 22.54 8.44
CA GLN A 473 -15.43 22.65 9.78
C GLN A 473 -16.19 21.40 10.21
N THR A 474 -16.73 20.68 9.23
CA THR A 474 -17.54 19.48 9.43
C THR A 474 -17.16 18.43 8.42
N CYS A 475 -17.20 17.17 8.82
CA CYS A 475 -16.98 16.03 7.95
C CYS A 475 -18.10 15.01 8.13
N ARG A 476 -18.45 14.32 7.06
CA ARG A 476 -19.31 13.15 7.11
C ARG A 476 -18.46 11.93 7.39
N VAL A 477 -18.78 11.18 8.43
CA VAL A 477 -18.13 9.91 8.77
C VAL A 477 -19.11 8.79 8.50
N ARG A 478 -18.65 7.78 7.77
CA ARG A 478 -19.42 6.58 7.49
C ARG A 478 -18.65 5.33 7.92
N ALA A 479 -19.31 4.37 8.55
CA ALA A 479 -18.75 3.05 8.75
C ALA A 479 -19.67 1.99 8.12
N THR A 480 -19.09 1.09 7.32
CA THR A 480 -19.85 0.08 6.56
C THR A 480 -19.18 -1.28 6.71
N ASN A 481 -19.97 -2.36 6.74
CA ASN A 481 -19.42 -3.72 6.69
C ASN A 481 -18.81 -3.98 5.30
N VAL A 482 -17.54 -4.39 5.27
CA VAL A 482 -16.79 -4.61 4.01
C VAL A 482 -17.37 -5.76 3.19
N LEU A 483 -17.93 -6.78 3.84
CA LEU A 483 -18.50 -7.95 3.16
C LEU A 483 -19.94 -7.73 2.69
N HIS A 484 -20.62 -6.74 3.27
CA HIS A 484 -21.99 -6.36 2.95
C HIS A 484 -22.10 -4.84 2.73
N PRO A 485 -21.41 -4.28 1.72
CA PRO A 485 -21.38 -2.84 1.49
C PRO A 485 -22.74 -2.27 1.04
N GLU A 486 -23.66 -3.13 0.57
CA GLU A 486 -25.04 -2.78 0.23
C GLU A 486 -25.95 -2.56 1.43
N ASP A 487 -25.57 -3.03 2.61
CA ASP A 487 -26.34 -2.83 3.83
C ASP A 487 -26.29 -1.36 4.26
N GLU A 488 -27.25 -0.95 5.08
CA GLU A 488 -27.20 0.38 5.68
C GLU A 488 -25.91 0.51 6.50
N PRO A 489 -25.19 1.65 6.36
CA PRO A 489 -23.97 1.86 7.11
C PRO A 489 -24.27 1.80 8.61
N VAL A 490 -23.41 1.12 9.35
CA VAL A 490 -23.56 0.99 10.81
C VAL A 490 -23.38 2.34 11.51
N LEU A 491 -22.69 3.29 10.87
CA LEU A 491 -22.57 4.68 11.27
C LEU A 491 -22.63 5.57 10.02
N ASP A 492 -23.43 6.62 10.04
CA ASP A 492 -23.41 7.69 9.04
C ASP A 492 -23.80 9.00 9.73
N ASP A 493 -22.80 9.80 10.11
CA ASP A 493 -22.99 11.01 10.91
C ASP A 493 -22.15 12.18 10.39
N THR A 494 -22.55 13.40 10.71
CA THR A 494 -21.77 14.62 10.42
C THR A 494 -21.20 15.16 11.71
N ILE A 495 -19.87 15.16 11.81
CA ILE A 495 -19.16 15.60 13.02
C ILE A 495 -18.34 16.85 12.75
N SER A 496 -18.03 17.61 13.80
CA SER A 496 -17.10 18.73 13.72
C SER A 496 -15.67 18.23 13.52
N ALA A 497 -14.84 19.01 12.84
CA ALA A 497 -13.42 18.70 12.75
C ALA A 497 -12.75 18.64 14.12
N ASN A 498 -11.70 17.82 14.21
CA ASN A 498 -10.89 17.60 15.41
C ASN A 498 -11.73 17.09 16.59
N SER A 499 -12.73 16.24 16.30
CA SER A 499 -13.62 15.66 17.30
C SER A 499 -13.64 14.13 17.23
N SER A 500 -14.01 13.52 18.35
CA SER A 500 -14.19 12.07 18.46
C SER A 500 -15.68 11.70 18.38
N ILE A 501 -15.98 10.60 17.70
CA ILE A 501 -17.27 9.92 17.74
C ILE A 501 -17.09 8.47 18.17
N ALA A 502 -17.95 8.00 19.07
CA ALA A 502 -17.95 6.60 19.50
C ALA A 502 -18.58 5.73 18.41
N LEU A 503 -17.98 4.58 18.14
CA LEU A 503 -18.61 3.57 17.31
C LEU A 503 -19.81 2.95 18.03
N PRO A 504 -20.91 2.63 17.32
CA PRO A 504 -21.96 1.81 17.88
C PRO A 504 -21.42 0.41 18.19
N LEU A 505 -22.15 -0.39 18.97
CA LEU A 505 -21.78 -1.79 19.18
C LEU A 505 -21.78 -2.53 17.83
N LEU A 506 -20.61 -3.02 17.44
CA LEU A 506 -20.40 -3.78 16.21
C LEU A 506 -20.20 -5.25 16.57
N ALA A 507 -20.79 -6.13 15.78
CA ALA A 507 -20.50 -7.56 15.84
C ALA A 507 -19.09 -7.84 15.31
N ALA A 508 -18.58 -9.04 15.57
CA ALA A 508 -17.34 -9.50 14.95
C ALA A 508 -17.43 -9.42 13.41
N GLY A 509 -16.42 -8.83 12.78
CA GLY A 509 -16.44 -8.53 11.36
C GLY A 509 -15.37 -7.55 10.91
N ASN A 510 -15.46 -7.15 9.65
CA ASN A 510 -14.55 -6.24 8.97
C ASN A 510 -15.32 -5.01 8.52
N TYR A 511 -14.88 -3.82 8.94
CA TYR A 511 -15.56 -2.56 8.72
C TYR A 511 -14.63 -1.55 8.04
N ALA A 512 -15.15 -0.84 7.04
CA ALA A 512 -14.50 0.31 6.44
C ALA A 512 -15.09 1.59 7.04
N ILE A 513 -14.23 2.46 7.55
CA ILE A 513 -14.58 3.77 8.08
C ILE A 513 -14.07 4.81 7.11
N GLU A 514 -14.95 5.65 6.59
CA GLU A 514 -14.68 6.65 5.57
C GLU A 514 -15.01 8.04 6.10
N VAL A 515 -14.21 9.03 5.71
CA VAL A 515 -14.48 10.44 5.99
C VAL A 515 -14.54 11.23 4.70
N ASP A 516 -15.59 12.04 4.54
CA ASP A 516 -15.78 12.96 3.41
C ASP A 516 -15.85 14.40 3.94
N SER A 517 -14.99 15.27 3.39
CA SER A 517 -14.91 16.68 3.75
C SER A 517 -15.82 17.59 2.90
N GLY A 518 -16.66 17.01 2.03
CA GLY A 518 -17.71 17.67 1.25
C GLY A 518 -17.25 18.33 -0.06
N ARG A 519 -15.96 18.22 -0.42
CA ARG A 519 -15.36 18.86 -1.61
C ARG A 519 -14.70 17.91 -2.62
N GLY A 520 -15.00 16.61 -2.59
CA GLY A 520 -14.38 15.70 -3.54
C GLY A 520 -14.57 14.21 -3.31
N GLY A 521 -15.54 13.79 -2.49
CA GLY A 521 -15.69 12.41 -2.08
C GLY A 521 -14.78 12.03 -0.92
N THR A 522 -14.59 10.72 -0.71
CA THR A 522 -13.86 10.17 0.43
C THR A 522 -12.44 10.71 0.52
N SER A 523 -12.14 11.45 1.60
CA SER A 523 -10.84 12.05 1.89
C SER A 523 -9.87 11.06 2.53
N ASP A 524 -10.34 10.19 3.42
CA ASP A 524 -9.54 9.13 4.03
C ASP A 524 -10.43 7.92 4.34
N ARG A 525 -9.81 6.75 4.43
CA ARG A 525 -10.47 5.49 4.75
C ARG A 525 -9.59 4.68 5.72
N ARG A 526 -10.24 4.07 6.70
CA ARG A 526 -9.63 3.16 7.68
C ARG A 526 -10.34 1.84 7.73
N HIS A 527 -9.58 0.79 7.98
CA HIS A 527 -10.13 -0.52 8.27
C HIS A 527 -10.24 -0.69 9.78
N LEU A 528 -11.30 -1.35 10.21
CA LEU A 528 -11.51 -1.76 11.58
C LEU A 528 -11.93 -3.23 11.56
N ARG A 529 -11.13 -4.08 12.19
CA ARG A 529 -11.52 -5.47 12.45
C ARG A 529 -12.04 -5.59 13.88
N VAL A 530 -13.22 -6.18 14.01
CA VAL A 530 -13.83 -6.51 15.29
C VAL A 530 -13.72 -8.01 15.48
N VAL A 531 -13.05 -8.42 16.56
CA VAL A 531 -12.75 -9.81 16.88
C VAL A 531 -13.66 -10.26 18.02
N SER A 532 -14.35 -11.39 17.83
CA SER A 532 -15.13 -12.02 18.90
C SER A 532 -14.20 -12.53 20.00
N TRP A 533 -14.67 -12.49 21.25
CA TRP A 533 -13.99 -13.11 22.39
C TRP A 533 -13.67 -14.60 22.16
N ASP A 534 -14.50 -15.31 21.40
CA ASP A 534 -14.29 -16.74 21.10
C ASP A 534 -13.14 -16.98 20.11
N ALA A 535 -12.77 -15.97 19.32
CA ALA A 535 -11.67 -16.05 18.36
C ALA A 535 -10.31 -15.71 19.00
N VAL A 536 -10.32 -15.10 20.19
CA VAL A 536 -9.09 -14.86 20.95
C VAL A 536 -8.63 -16.19 21.52
N GLN A 537 -7.53 -16.71 21.00
CA GLN A 537 -6.87 -17.85 21.62
C GLN A 537 -5.93 -17.31 22.71
N PRO A 538 -6.28 -17.43 24.01
CA PRO A 538 -5.34 -17.06 25.05
C PRO A 538 -4.10 -17.95 24.90
N GLY A 539 -2.91 -17.34 24.99
CA GLY A 539 -1.67 -18.10 25.04
C GLY A 539 -1.78 -19.17 26.14
N ALA A 540 -1.29 -20.38 25.87
CA ALA A 540 -1.19 -21.37 26.93
C ALA A 540 -0.17 -20.84 27.96
N PRO A 541 -0.50 -20.83 29.27
CA PRO A 541 0.48 -20.46 30.28
C PRO A 541 1.68 -21.40 30.19
N SER A 542 2.88 -20.84 30.13
CA SER A 542 4.14 -21.60 30.11
C SER A 542 4.31 -22.39 31.41
N GLU A 543 3.81 -21.84 32.52
CA GLU A 543 3.74 -22.50 33.81
C GLU A 543 2.37 -22.25 34.45
N THR A 544 1.81 -23.26 35.11
CA THR A 544 0.61 -23.08 35.94
C THR A 544 0.99 -23.29 37.40
N TYR A 545 0.47 -22.45 38.28
CA TYR A 545 0.67 -22.56 39.72
C TYR A 545 -0.67 -22.56 40.43
N GLY A 546 -0.79 -23.42 41.44
CA GLY A 546 -1.97 -23.56 42.26
C GLY A 546 -1.62 -23.35 43.73
N THR A 547 -2.34 -22.49 44.44
CA THR A 547 -2.17 -22.34 45.89
C THR A 547 -3.51 -22.40 46.61
N PRO A 548 -3.65 -23.21 47.67
CA PRO A 548 -4.85 -23.21 48.49
C PRO A 548 -4.96 -21.89 49.26
N PHE A 549 -6.11 -21.21 49.14
CA PHE A 549 -6.44 -20.00 49.88
C PHE A 549 -7.80 -20.17 50.60
N LYS A 550 -7.75 -20.43 51.90
CA LYS A 550 -8.93 -20.77 52.73
C LYS A 550 -9.68 -21.98 52.13
N ASN A 551 -10.93 -21.79 51.74
CA ASN A 551 -11.81 -22.82 51.15
C ASN A 551 -11.75 -22.82 49.62
N TYR A 552 -10.81 -22.08 49.01
CA TYR A 552 -10.64 -21.96 47.57
C TYR A 552 -9.26 -22.47 47.14
N PHE A 553 -9.15 -22.94 45.90
CA PHE A 553 -7.88 -23.23 45.27
C PHE A 553 -7.68 -22.18 44.17
N LEU A 554 -6.70 -21.30 44.35
CA LEU A 554 -6.36 -20.28 43.36
C LEU A 554 -5.43 -20.93 42.34
N GLN A 555 -5.82 -20.93 41.07
CA GLN A 555 -4.97 -21.30 39.94
C GLN A 555 -4.56 -20.03 39.20
N GLY A 556 -3.28 -19.88 38.97
CA GLY A 556 -2.70 -18.86 38.10
C GLY A 556 -1.80 -19.53 37.06
N GLY A 557 -1.44 -18.77 36.04
CA GLY A 557 -0.48 -19.20 35.04
C GLY A 557 0.48 -18.07 34.72
N LEU A 558 1.75 -18.41 34.50
CA LEU A 558 2.70 -17.49 33.91
C LEU A 558 2.51 -17.58 32.40
N LEU A 559 2.09 -16.48 31.78
CA LEU A 559 2.17 -16.34 30.34
C LEU A 559 3.59 -15.84 30.07
N ALA A 560 4.48 -16.69 29.58
CA ALA A 560 5.66 -16.18 28.93
C ALA A 560 5.16 -15.37 27.74
N ALA A 561 5.37 -14.05 27.74
CA ALA A 561 5.34 -13.32 26.50
C ALA A 561 6.35 -14.04 25.59
N ASN A 562 5.94 -14.45 24.39
CA ASN A 562 6.88 -14.92 23.39
C ASN A 562 7.80 -13.74 23.08
N SER A 563 8.86 -13.59 23.86
CA SER A 563 10.00 -12.78 23.50
C SER A 563 10.62 -13.48 22.31
N ASN A 564 10.16 -13.13 21.11
CA ASN A 564 10.94 -13.32 19.88
C ASN A 564 12.21 -12.44 19.87
N GLU A 565 12.55 -11.80 21.00
CA GLU A 565 13.91 -11.37 21.33
C GLU A 565 14.76 -12.59 21.73
N GLU A 566 15.07 -13.47 20.77
CA GLU A 566 16.31 -14.25 20.88
C GLU A 566 17.45 -13.44 20.24
N ALA A 567 18.51 -13.33 21.03
CA ALA A 567 19.68 -12.44 20.96
C ALA A 567 20.50 -12.47 19.66
#